data_AF-A0A962V186-F1
#
_entry.id   AF-A0A962V186-F1
#
_cell.length_a   1.000
_cell.length_b   1.000
_cell.length_c   1.000
_cell.angle_alpha   90.00
_cell.angle_beta   90.00
_cell.angle_gamma   90.00
#
_symmetry.space_group_name_H-M   'P 1'
#
loop_
_entity.id
_entity.type
_entity.pdbx_description
1 polymer ?
#
loop_
_entity_poly.entity_id
_entity_poly.type
_entity_poly.pdbx_seq_one_letter_code
_entity_poly.pdbx_strand_id
1 'polypeptide(L)'
;AKLYDMLPADEGNSSEGRTAANNATVRSVFVIGPDKKIKLMLTYPMSTGRNFDEVLRVLDSIQLTARHQVATPVNWKDGEDVIIVPAVSDEAAKEKFPNGWNTVKPYLRIVPQPK
;
A
#
# COMPACT_ATOMS: atom_id res chain seq x y z
N ALA A 1 -15.13 -5.67 -15.01
CA ALA A 1 -15.86 -5.94 -13.76
C ALA A 1 -15.54 -7.32 -13.19
N LYS A 2 -15.74 -8.42 -13.95
CA LYS A 2 -15.43 -9.80 -13.49
C LYS A 2 -13.97 -10.08 -13.15
N LEU A 3 -13.02 -9.46 -13.86
CA LEU A 3 -11.57 -9.67 -13.65
C LEU A 3 -11.08 -9.27 -12.25
N TYR A 4 -11.81 -8.39 -11.57
CA TYR A 4 -11.44 -7.84 -10.25
C TYR A 4 -12.56 -8.03 -9.23
N ASP A 5 -13.44 -9.01 -9.45
CA ASP A 5 -14.54 -9.34 -8.54
C ASP A 5 -15.49 -8.17 -8.23
N MET A 6 -15.68 -7.26 -9.20
CA MET A 6 -16.48 -6.04 -9.01
C MET A 6 -17.98 -6.23 -9.28
N LEU A 7 -18.43 -7.46 -9.48
CA LEU A 7 -19.85 -7.85 -9.60
C LEU A 7 -20.05 -9.24 -8.96
N PRO A 8 -21.24 -9.51 -8.38
CA PRO A 8 -21.60 -10.86 -7.96
C PRO A 8 -21.41 -11.92 -9.05
N ALA A 9 -20.99 -13.12 -8.66
CA ALA A 9 -20.59 -14.19 -9.58
C ALA A 9 -21.74 -14.71 -10.48
N ASP A 10 -22.99 -14.46 -10.10
CA ASP A 10 -24.24 -14.91 -10.73
C ASP A 10 -24.81 -13.91 -11.77
N GLU A 11 -24.22 -12.73 -11.94
CA GLU A 11 -24.74 -11.60 -12.75
C GLU A 11 -24.74 -11.80 -14.28
N GLY A 12 -24.40 -12.98 -14.79
CA GLY A 12 -24.39 -13.29 -16.22
C GLY A 12 -23.48 -12.36 -17.06
N ASN A 13 -23.71 -12.28 -18.38
CA ASN A 13 -22.96 -11.41 -19.31
C ASN A 13 -23.79 -10.21 -19.83
N SER A 14 -25.05 -10.06 -19.39
CA SER A 14 -25.96 -8.99 -19.82
C SER A 14 -26.32 -8.06 -18.67
N SER A 15 -26.57 -6.79 -18.99
CA SER A 15 -27.08 -5.77 -18.07
C SER A 15 -28.61 -5.74 -17.99
N GLU A 16 -29.32 -6.46 -18.86
CA GLU A 16 -30.79 -6.50 -18.88
C GLU A 16 -31.33 -7.20 -17.62
N GLY A 17 -32.35 -6.59 -16.99
CA GLY A 17 -33.03 -7.16 -15.83
C GLY A 17 -32.33 -6.99 -14.48
N ARG A 18 -31.16 -6.31 -14.42
CA ARG A 18 -30.44 -6.09 -13.16
C ARG A 18 -31.14 -5.07 -12.25
N THR A 19 -31.23 -5.40 -10.97
CA THR A 19 -31.68 -4.46 -9.92
C THR A 19 -30.53 -3.59 -9.39
N ALA A 20 -30.83 -2.61 -8.53
CA ALA A 20 -29.79 -1.82 -7.86
C ALA A 20 -28.88 -2.69 -6.97
N ALA A 21 -29.42 -3.76 -6.37
CA ALA A 21 -28.64 -4.71 -5.58
C ALA A 21 -27.70 -5.56 -6.44
N ASN A 22 -28.13 -5.89 -7.66
CA ASN A 22 -27.32 -6.59 -8.66
C ASN A 22 -26.11 -5.76 -9.13
N ASN A 23 -26.34 -4.47 -9.34
CA ASN A 23 -25.29 -3.53 -9.74
C ASN A 23 -24.48 -2.98 -8.55
N ALA A 24 -24.63 -3.54 -7.34
CA ALA A 24 -23.85 -3.14 -6.19
C ALA A 24 -22.38 -3.53 -6.38
N THR A 25 -21.58 -2.61 -6.90
CA THR A 25 -20.13 -2.81 -7.00
C THR A 25 -19.54 -2.91 -5.60
N VAL A 26 -18.79 -3.97 -5.34
CA VAL A 26 -17.83 -3.97 -4.23
C VAL A 26 -16.87 -2.80 -4.46
N ARG A 27 -16.78 -1.87 -3.51
CA ARG A 27 -16.01 -0.62 -3.66
C ARG A 27 -14.55 -0.88 -3.35
N SER A 28 -13.85 -1.46 -4.32
CA SER A 28 -12.43 -1.77 -4.23
C SER A 28 -11.57 -0.66 -4.85
N VAL A 29 -10.45 -0.36 -4.19
CA VAL A 29 -9.37 0.50 -4.72
C VAL A 29 -8.17 -0.40 -4.98
N PHE A 30 -7.62 -0.34 -6.19
CA PHE A 30 -6.40 -1.05 -6.58
C PHE A 30 -5.31 -0.04 -6.91
N VAL A 31 -4.15 -0.15 -6.25
CA VAL A 31 -2.94 0.58 -6.64
C VAL A 31 -2.09 -0.34 -7.50
N ILE A 32 -1.86 0.04 -8.76
CA ILE A 32 -1.15 -0.78 -9.75
C ILE A 32 0.20 -0.12 -10.05
N GLY A 33 1.28 -0.89 -9.91
CA GLY A 33 2.62 -0.42 -10.21
C GLY A 33 2.91 -0.30 -11.71
N PRO A 34 4.00 0.37 -12.12
CA PRO A 34 4.45 0.40 -13.52
C PRO A 34 4.67 -0.99 -14.11
N ASP A 35 5.05 -1.96 -13.27
CA ASP A 35 5.21 -3.38 -13.56
C ASP A 35 3.88 -4.16 -13.73
N LYS A 36 2.74 -3.45 -13.72
CA LYS A 36 1.39 -4.00 -13.87
C LYS A 36 0.98 -4.96 -12.75
N LYS A 37 1.70 -4.98 -11.62
CA LYS A 37 1.34 -5.75 -10.43
C LYS A 37 0.53 -4.91 -9.46
N ILE A 38 -0.41 -5.57 -8.77
CA ILE A 38 -1.18 -4.96 -7.67
C ILE A 38 -0.23 -4.74 -6.49
N LYS A 39 -0.16 -3.51 -5.99
CA LYS A 39 0.64 -3.10 -4.83
C LYS A 39 -0.19 -2.96 -3.56
N LEU A 40 -1.46 -2.61 -3.72
CA LEU A 40 -2.43 -2.49 -2.63
C LEU A 40 -3.83 -2.77 -3.15
N MET A 41 -4.64 -3.40 -2.30
CA MET A 41 -6.09 -3.53 -2.48
C MET A 41 -6.79 -3.07 -1.20
N LEU A 42 -7.74 -2.15 -1.32
CA LEU A 42 -8.60 -1.70 -0.22
C LEU A 42 -10.05 -1.93 -0.60
N THR A 43 -10.78 -2.68 0.23
CA THR A 43 -12.19 -3.02 -0.03
C THR A 43 -13.07 -2.49 1.07
N TYR A 44 -14.02 -1.62 0.71
CA TYR A 44 -14.96 -1.00 1.66
C TYR A 44 -16.40 -1.46 1.32
N PRO A 45 -17.28 -1.63 2.33
CA PRO A 45 -18.70 -1.85 2.08
C PRO A 45 -19.33 -0.57 1.51
N MET A 46 -20.50 -0.70 0.88
CA MET A 46 -21.21 0.45 0.30
C MET A 46 -21.61 1.52 1.32
N SER A 47 -21.78 1.12 2.59
CA SER A 47 -22.16 2.00 3.71
C SER A 47 -21.02 2.87 4.22
N THR A 48 -19.76 2.57 3.88
CA THR A 48 -18.58 3.24 4.45
C THR A 48 -17.80 3.98 3.37
N GLY A 49 -17.75 5.31 3.49
CA GLY A 49 -16.92 6.16 2.64
C GLY A 49 -15.42 5.84 2.77
N ARG A 50 -14.67 6.06 1.69
CA ARG A 50 -13.21 5.87 1.67
C ARG A 50 -12.51 7.11 2.24
N ASN A 51 -11.38 6.90 2.90
CA ASN A 51 -10.45 7.96 3.26
C ASN A 51 -9.40 8.13 2.15
N PHE A 52 -9.43 9.25 1.43
CA PHE A 52 -8.47 9.52 0.36
C PHE A 52 -7.09 9.96 0.88
N ASP A 53 -7.01 10.52 2.08
CA ASP A 53 -5.72 10.80 2.71
C ASP A 53 -4.94 9.50 2.93
N GLU A 54 -5.63 8.41 3.28
CA GLU A 54 -5.00 7.10 3.39
C GLU A 54 -4.52 6.58 2.04
N VAL A 55 -5.28 6.81 0.96
CA VAL A 55 -4.87 6.41 -0.40
C VAL A 55 -3.62 7.16 -0.86
N LEU A 56 -3.49 8.45 -0.52
CA LEU A 56 -2.28 9.22 -0.80
C LEU A 56 -1.10 8.74 0.08
N ARG A 57 -1.33 8.57 1.38
CA ARG A 57 -0.30 8.13 2.33
C ARG A 57 0.31 6.77 1.94
N VAL A 58 -0.52 5.81 1.53
CA VAL A 58 -0.02 4.50 1.06
C VAL A 58 0.65 4.60 -0.30
N LEU A 59 0.23 5.51 -1.18
CA LEU A 59 0.91 5.74 -2.46
C LEU A 59 2.34 6.26 -2.23
N ASP A 60 2.51 7.23 -1.33
CA ASP A 60 3.82 7.77 -0.97
C ASP A 60 4.72 6.68 -0.36
N SER A 61 4.18 5.89 0.56
CA SER A 61 4.87 4.71 1.12
C SER A 61 5.29 3.71 0.04
N ILE A 62 4.40 3.36 -0.89
CA ILE A 62 4.70 2.41 -1.99
C ILE A 62 5.82 2.97 -2.88
N GLN A 63 5.81 4.26 -3.19
CA GLN A 63 6.86 4.87 -4.00
C GLN A 63 8.21 4.94 -3.26
N LEU A 64 8.20 5.31 -1.98
CA LEU A 64 9.39 5.38 -1.14
C LEU A 64 10.06 4.00 -1.01
N THR A 65 9.27 2.99 -0.63
CA THR A 65 9.76 1.62 -0.44
C THR A 65 10.16 0.91 -1.74
N ALA A 66 9.69 1.39 -2.89
CA ALA A 66 10.16 0.93 -4.19
C ALA A 66 11.55 1.48 -4.55
N ARG A 67 11.91 2.67 -4.05
CA ARG A 67 13.20 3.34 -4.35
C ARG A 67 14.27 3.04 -3.30
N HIS A 68 13.87 2.89 -2.05
CA HIS A 68 14.77 2.72 -0.91
C HIS A 68 14.45 1.42 -0.15
N GLN A 69 15.47 0.76 0.38
CA GLN A 69 15.31 -0.45 1.19
C GLN A 69 14.87 -0.12 2.62
N VAL A 70 13.73 0.56 2.74
CA VAL A 70 13.09 0.95 4.00
C VAL A 70 11.65 0.46 4.04
N ALA A 71 11.03 0.52 5.21
CA ALA A 71 9.61 0.27 5.43
C ALA A 71 9.03 1.41 6.29
N THR A 72 7.80 1.84 5.98
CA THR A 72 7.11 2.88 6.73
C THR A 72 6.40 2.27 7.94
N PRO A 73 6.61 2.77 9.17
CA PRO A 73 5.96 2.24 10.38
C PRO A 73 4.46 2.56 10.42
N VAL A 74 3.78 2.06 11.47
CA VAL A 74 2.37 2.34 11.72
C VAL A 74 2.13 3.86 11.80
N ASN A 75 1.04 4.33 11.19
CA ASN A 75 0.64 5.74 11.14
C ASN A 75 1.66 6.71 10.51
N TRP A 76 2.70 6.20 9.85
CA TRP A 76 3.72 7.00 9.18
C TRP A 76 3.10 8.01 8.20
N LYS A 77 3.62 9.23 8.23
CA LYS A 77 3.38 10.30 7.25
C LYS A 77 4.67 10.67 6.53
N ASP A 78 4.55 11.20 5.31
CA ASP A 78 5.70 11.64 4.53
C ASP A 78 6.56 12.66 5.31
N GLY A 79 7.86 12.39 5.35
CA GLY A 79 8.87 13.10 6.13
C GLY A 79 9.20 12.46 7.50
N GLU A 80 8.39 11.55 8.02
CA GLU A 80 8.64 10.88 9.30
C GLU A 80 9.66 9.74 9.18
N ASP A 81 10.26 9.36 10.31
CA ASP A 81 11.24 8.29 10.39
C ASP A 81 10.71 6.94 9.85
N VAL A 82 11.61 6.19 9.24
CA VAL A 82 11.34 4.90 8.61
C VAL A 82 12.21 3.80 9.19
N ILE A 83 11.88 2.55 8.87
CA ILE A 83 12.59 1.37 9.36
C ILE A 83 13.46 0.79 8.25
N ILE A 84 14.74 0.52 8.53
CA ILE A 84 15.60 -0.23 7.61
C ILE A 84 15.07 -1.66 7.53
N VAL A 85 14.77 -2.15 6.31
CA VAL A 85 14.19 -3.48 6.15
C VAL A 85 15.11 -4.55 6.77
N PRO A 86 14.57 -5.58 7.45
CA PRO A 86 15.39 -6.59 8.14
C PRO A 86 16.36 -7.36 7.23
N ALA A 87 16.08 -7.41 5.93
CA ALA A 87 16.92 -8.09 4.95
C ALA A 87 18.26 -7.38 4.65
N VAL A 88 18.42 -6.12 5.06
CA VAL A 88 19.66 -5.35 4.86
C VAL A 88 20.62 -5.63 6.01
N SER A 89 21.83 -6.12 5.75
CA SER A 89 22.86 -6.32 6.79
C SER A 89 23.35 -4.98 7.35
N ASP A 90 23.99 -4.99 8.52
CA ASP A 90 24.51 -3.76 9.11
C ASP A 90 25.64 -3.14 8.26
N GLU A 91 26.42 -3.94 7.55
CA GLU A 91 27.45 -3.47 6.62
C GLU A 91 26.81 -2.72 5.45
N ALA A 92 25.81 -3.32 4.80
CA ALA A 92 25.08 -2.68 3.71
C ALA A 92 24.28 -1.45 4.19
N ALA A 93 23.79 -1.47 5.44
CA ALA A 93 23.10 -0.33 6.04
C ALA A 93 24.06 0.85 6.27
N LYS A 94 25.32 0.61 6.68
CA LYS A 94 26.34 1.67 6.86
C LYS A 94 26.65 2.40 5.55
N GLU A 95 26.68 1.68 4.43
CA GLU A 95 26.88 2.28 3.11
C GLU A 95 25.70 3.17 2.69
N LYS A 96 24.47 2.74 3.00
CA LYS A 96 23.24 3.44 2.57
C LYS A 96 22.82 4.57 3.50
N PHE A 97 23.12 4.43 4.78
CA PHE A 97 22.72 5.35 5.85
C PHE A 97 23.98 5.78 6.62
N PRO A 98 24.86 6.61 6.02
CA PRO A 98 26.17 6.96 6.60
C PRO A 98 26.07 7.78 7.89
N ASN A 99 24.93 8.42 8.13
CA ASN A 99 24.64 9.15 9.36
C ASN A 99 24.24 8.23 10.53
N GLY A 100 24.25 6.91 10.32
CA GLY A 100 23.81 5.92 11.29
C GLY A 100 22.28 5.81 11.40
N TRP A 101 21.84 5.01 12.37
CA TRP A 101 20.44 4.75 12.67
C TRP A 101 20.27 4.44 14.16
N ASN A 102 19.05 4.60 14.68
CA ASN A 102 18.70 4.23 16.04
C ASN A 102 18.26 2.77 16.09
N THR A 103 18.98 1.93 16.84
CA THR A 103 18.66 0.50 16.98
C THR A 103 17.89 0.25 18.26
N VAL A 104 16.59 0.01 18.15
CA VAL A 104 15.73 -0.37 19.30
C VAL A 104 15.82 -1.87 19.56
N LYS A 105 15.87 -2.66 18.49
CA LYS A 105 16.13 -4.11 18.46
C LYS A 105 16.95 -4.44 17.21
N PRO A 106 17.63 -5.60 17.14
CA PRO A 106 18.40 -5.97 15.95
C PRO A 106 17.62 -5.88 14.62
N TYR A 107 16.30 -6.15 14.65
CA TYR A 107 15.41 -6.04 13.50
C TYR A 107 14.63 -4.71 13.43
N LEU A 108 14.72 -3.84 14.44
CA LEU A 108 14.01 -2.57 14.56
C LEU A 108 15.03 -1.43 14.57
N ARG A 109 15.43 -1.03 13.36
CA ARG A 109 16.43 -0.01 13.08
C ARG A 109 15.75 1.19 12.43
N ILE A 110 15.70 2.30 13.15
CA ILE A 110 14.98 3.53 12.77
C ILE A 110 15.96 4.53 12.16
N VAL A 111 15.61 5.10 11.02
CA VAL A 111 16.41 6.09 10.30
C VAL A 111 15.51 7.20 9.76
N PRO A 112 15.97 8.46 9.67
CA PRO A 112 15.23 9.50 8.96
C PRO A 112 14.89 9.08 7.53
N GLN A 113 13.74 9.52 7.02
CA GLN A 113 13.33 9.20 5.66
C GLN A 113 14.41 9.62 4.64
N PRO A 114 14.85 8.70 3.75
CA PRO A 114 15.77 9.04 2.67
C PRO A 114 15.07 9.90 1.61
N LYS A 115 15.83 10.79 0.97
CA LYS A 115 15.37 11.66 -0.13
C LYS A 115 15.66 11.04 -1.50
#